data_AF-A0A6P0Q414-F1
#
_entry.id   AF-A0A6P0Q414-F1
#
_cell.length_a   1.000
_cell.length_b   1.000
_cell.length_c   1.000
_cell.angle_alpha   90.00
_cell.angle_beta   90.00
_cell.angle_gamma   90.00
#
_symmetry.space_group_name_H-M   'P 1'
#
loop_
_entity.id
_entity.type
_entity.pdbx_description
1 polymer ?
#
loop_
_entity_poly.entity_id
_entity_poly.type
_entity_poly.pdbx_seq_one_letter_code
_entity_poly.pdbx_strand_id
1 'polypeptide(L)'
;MIDAAWQALEDSIIDYQGHPVGTVASKDSDMEALNYDQCFTRDFAVSAMALLMRGKGEIVRNFLIETLGLQSREKHMDCFKAGLGLMPASFKVIHKKE
;
A
#
# COMPACT_ATOMS: atom_id res chain seq x y z
N MET A 1 -18.60 -1.72 17.47
CA MET A 1 -18.52 -1.90 16.00
C MET A 1 -17.49 -0.97 15.37
N ILE A 2 -17.52 0.33 15.65
CA ILE A 2 -16.51 1.28 15.14
C ILE A 2 -15.09 0.94 15.62
N ASP A 3 -14.92 0.59 16.90
CA ASP A 3 -13.60 0.22 17.43
C ASP A 3 -13.01 -1.04 16.77
N ALA A 4 -13.85 -2.03 16.48
CA ALA A 4 -13.44 -3.24 15.77
C ALA A 4 -13.00 -2.93 14.33
N ALA A 5 -13.70 -2.00 13.66
CA ALA A 5 -13.30 -1.54 12.33
C ALA A 5 -11.96 -0.78 12.36
N TRP A 6 -11.72 0.03 13.40
CA TRP A 6 -10.43 0.68 13.59
C TRP A 6 -9.31 -0.31 13.87
N GLN A 7 -9.54 -1.30 14.72
CA GLN A 7 -8.57 -2.36 14.97
C GLN A 7 -8.23 -3.09 13.67
N ALA A 8 -9.24 -3.46 12.87
CA ALA A 8 -9.02 -4.11 11.57
C ALA A 8 -8.23 -3.24 10.57
N LEU A 9 -8.42 -1.92 10.59
CA LEU A 9 -7.63 -0.99 9.79
C LEU A 9 -6.18 -0.88 10.29
N GLU A 10 -5.97 -0.79 11.60
CA GLU A 10 -4.62 -0.73 12.18
C GLU A 10 -3.85 -2.02 11.93
N ASP A 11 -4.53 -3.15 12.03
CA ASP A 11 -3.98 -4.47 11.76
C ASP A 11 -3.58 -4.65 10.28
N SER A 12 -4.16 -3.89 9.35
CA SER A 12 -3.86 -4.00 7.91
C SER A 12 -2.69 -3.13 7.47
N ILE A 13 -2.11 -2.32 8.35
CA ILE A 13 -0.98 -1.44 8.04
C ILE A 13 0.25 -2.25 7.61
N ILE A 14 0.92 -1.77 6.56
CA ILE A 14 2.19 -2.31 6.07
C ILE A 14 3.31 -1.34 6.46
N ASP A 15 4.37 -1.88 7.07
CA ASP A 15 5.58 -1.14 7.38
C ASP A 15 6.70 -1.41 6.37
N TYR A 16 7.43 -0.35 6.02
CA TYR A 16 8.67 -0.41 5.26
C TYR A 16 9.74 0.41 5.98
N GLN A 17 10.87 -0.23 6.29
CA GLN A 17 11.97 0.38 7.06
C GLN A 17 11.52 0.98 8.40
N GLY A 18 10.54 0.35 9.06
CA GLY A 18 10.01 0.80 10.35
C GLY A 18 9.02 1.97 10.26
N HIS A 19 8.62 2.37 9.05
CA HIS A 19 7.61 3.40 8.83
C HIS A 19 6.35 2.83 8.17
N PRO A 20 5.15 3.28 8.56
CA PRO A 20 3.92 2.84 7.91
C PRO A 20 3.83 3.45 6.51
N VAL A 21 3.54 2.62 5.50
CA VAL A 21 3.54 3.03 4.08
C VAL A 21 2.27 2.69 3.31
N GLY A 22 1.31 2.00 3.92
CA GLY A 22 0.07 1.61 3.25
C GLY A 22 -0.76 0.63 4.07
N THR A 23 -1.79 0.07 3.45
CA THR A 23 -2.61 -1.02 4.03
C THR A 23 -2.75 -2.17 3.04
N VAL A 24 -2.68 -3.42 3.49
CA VAL A 24 -2.98 -4.59 2.63
C VAL A 24 -4.44 -4.55 2.17
N ALA A 25 -4.71 -5.09 0.98
CA ALA A 25 -6.07 -5.16 0.44
C ALA A 25 -6.96 -6.14 1.23
N SER A 26 -6.39 -7.23 1.76
CA SER A 26 -7.10 -8.16 2.63
C SER A 26 -6.18 -8.79 3.67
N LYS A 27 -6.75 -9.10 4.84
CA LYS A 27 -6.12 -9.93 5.89
C LYS A 27 -6.72 -11.34 6.00
N ASP A 28 -7.48 -11.75 4.98
CA ASP A 28 -8.04 -13.10 4.94
C ASP A 28 -6.93 -14.15 4.93
N SER A 29 -6.86 -14.97 5.98
CA SER A 29 -5.88 -16.05 6.14
C SER A 29 -6.27 -17.34 5.44
N ASP A 30 -7.54 -17.48 5.07
CA ASP A 30 -8.11 -18.72 4.57
C ASP A 30 -8.02 -18.80 3.02
N MET A 31 -7.61 -17.71 2.38
CA MET A 31 -7.46 -17.60 0.93
C MET A 31 -6.00 -17.42 0.52
N GLU A 32 -5.61 -18.06 -0.59
CA GLU A 32 -4.29 -17.81 -1.18
C GLU A 32 -4.17 -16.34 -1.62
N ALA A 33 -3.16 -15.66 -1.08
CA ALA A 33 -2.92 -14.26 -1.35
C ALA A 33 -2.28 -14.06 -2.74
N LEU A 34 -3.11 -14.08 -3.79
CA LEU A 34 -2.69 -13.82 -5.17
C LEU A 34 -1.97 -12.47 -5.28
N ASN A 35 -2.70 -11.41 -4.92
CA ASN A 35 -2.21 -10.04 -4.81
C ASN A 35 -2.91 -9.26 -3.68
N TYR A 36 -3.76 -9.91 -2.89
CA TYR A 36 -4.47 -9.28 -1.77
C TYR A 36 -3.56 -8.99 -0.57
N ASP A 37 -2.34 -9.54 -0.56
CA ASP A 37 -1.24 -9.18 0.34
C ASP A 37 -0.57 -7.84 -0.02
N GLN A 38 -1.01 -7.18 -1.10
CA GLN A 38 -0.43 -5.93 -1.58
C GLN A 38 -1.26 -4.71 -1.14
N CYS A 39 -0.61 -3.55 -1.12
CA CYS A 39 -1.27 -2.27 -0.99
C CYS A 39 -1.68 -1.76 -2.37
N PHE A 40 -2.98 -1.65 -2.62
CA PHE A 40 -3.52 -1.07 -3.86
C PHE A 40 -3.72 0.43 -3.71
N THR A 41 -3.36 1.18 -4.77
CA THR A 41 -3.47 2.64 -4.77
C THR A 41 -4.90 3.12 -4.56
N ARG A 42 -5.88 2.46 -5.20
CA ARG A 42 -7.30 2.83 -5.09
C ARG A 42 -7.88 2.45 -3.72
N ASP A 43 -7.48 1.32 -3.17
CA ASP A 43 -7.99 0.79 -1.90
C ASP A 43 -7.46 1.63 -0.74
N PHE A 44 -6.18 1.99 -0.78
CA PHE A 44 -5.56 2.85 0.23
C PHE A 44 -6.15 4.27 0.26
N ALA A 45 -6.77 4.76 -0.82
CA ALA A 45 -7.37 6.10 -0.83
C ALA A 45 -8.44 6.29 0.27
N VAL A 46 -9.24 5.25 0.55
CA VAL A 46 -10.25 5.30 1.62
C VAL A 46 -9.60 5.22 3.00
N SER A 47 -8.62 4.32 3.18
CA SER A 47 -7.81 4.22 4.39
C SER A 47 -7.11 5.54 4.72
N ALA A 48 -6.51 6.19 3.71
CA ALA A 48 -5.81 7.45 3.83
C ALA A 48 -6.75 8.56 4.34
N MET A 49 -7.96 8.68 3.80
CA MET A 49 -8.94 9.66 4.29
C MET A 49 -9.29 9.42 5.76
N ALA A 50 -9.57 8.17 6.14
CA ALA A 50 -9.89 7.82 7.52
C ALA A 50 -8.73 8.14 8.49
N LEU A 51 -7.48 7.85 8.09
CA LEU A 51 -6.29 8.09 8.88
C LEU A 51 -5.98 9.60 9.00
N LEU A 52 -6.15 10.36 7.92
CA LEU A 52 -6.02 11.84 7.95
C LEU A 52 -7.02 12.48 8.91
N MET A 53 -8.29 12.06 8.88
CA MET A 53 -9.31 12.57 9.79
C MET A 53 -8.98 12.28 11.27
N ARG A 54 -8.14 11.27 11.54
CA ARG A 54 -7.66 10.90 12.88
C ARG A 54 -6.29 11.50 13.23
N GLY A 55 -5.76 12.39 12.39
CA GLY A 55 -4.44 13.02 12.58
C GLY A 55 -3.25 12.10 12.31
N LYS A 56 -3.48 10.87 11.81
CA LYS A 56 -2.42 9.90 11.44
C LYS A 56 -1.92 10.17 10.01
N GLY A 57 -1.39 11.37 9.76
CA GLY A 57 -0.96 11.79 8.43
C GLY A 57 0.37 11.19 7.93
N GLU A 58 1.20 10.64 8.83
CA GLU A 58 2.53 10.11 8.49
C GLU A 58 2.46 9.00 7.44
N ILE A 59 1.58 8.02 7.64
CA ILE A 59 1.38 6.91 6.69
C ILE A 59 0.98 7.38 5.30
N VAL A 60 0.17 8.43 5.20
CA VAL A 60 -0.27 8.98 3.91
C VAL A 60 0.89 9.71 3.22
N ARG A 61 1.67 10.48 3.99
CA ARG A 61 2.90 11.10 3.47
C ARG A 61 3.86 10.05 2.94
N ASN A 62 4.10 8.99 3.69
CA ASN A 62 5.04 7.94 3.32
C ASN A 62 4.56 7.16 2.09
N PHE A 63 3.27 6.80 2.04
CA PHE A 63 2.65 6.20 0.86
C PHE A 63 2.89 7.05 -0.40
N LEU A 64 2.68 8.36 -0.33
CA LEU A 64 2.88 9.27 -1.48
C LEU A 64 4.36 9.33 -1.92
N ILE A 65 5.30 9.35 -0.97
CA ILE A 65 6.74 9.35 -1.27
C ILE A 65 7.16 8.03 -1.93
N GLU A 66 6.78 6.89 -1.35
CA GLU A 66 7.13 5.58 -1.88
C GLU A 66 6.51 5.33 -3.26
N THR A 67 5.24 5.69 -3.44
CA THR A 67 4.57 5.54 -4.75
C THR A 67 5.14 6.47 -5.81
N LEU A 68 5.60 7.68 -5.45
CA LEU A 68 6.38 8.53 -6.35
C LEU A 68 7.72 7.88 -6.72
N GLY A 69 8.42 7.27 -5.76
CA GLY A 69 9.63 6.49 -6.01
C GLY A 69 9.39 5.26 -6.90
N LEU A 70 8.19 4.67 -6.88
CA LEU A 70 7.77 3.64 -7.82
C LEU A 70 7.41 4.23 -9.19
N GLN A 71 6.87 5.45 -9.23
CA GLN A 71 6.54 6.15 -10.48
C GLN A 71 7.79 6.41 -11.33
N SER A 72 8.91 6.74 -10.69
CA SER A 72 10.17 7.07 -11.39
C SER A 72 10.92 5.86 -11.96
N ARG A 73 10.52 4.62 -11.62
CA ARG A 73 11.14 3.41 -12.17
C ARG A 73 10.70 3.16 -13.60
N GLU A 74 11.64 2.71 -14.45
CA GLU A 74 11.30 2.27 -15.80
C GLU A 74 10.40 1.02 -15.73
N LYS A 75 9.22 1.11 -16.35
CA LYS A 75 8.32 -0.04 -16.51
C LYS A 75 8.30 -0.46 -17.96
N HIS A 76 8.65 -1.70 -18.21
CA HIS A 76 8.59 -2.30 -19.52
C HIS A 76 8.05 -3.72 -19.41
N MET A 77 7.45 -4.18 -20.50
CA MET A 77 7.06 -5.57 -20.71
C MET A 77 7.41 -5.90 -22.16
N ASP A 78 8.33 -6.83 -22.38
CA ASP A 78 8.85 -7.18 -23.69
C ASP A 78 9.29 -5.93 -24.49
N CYS A 79 8.66 -5.70 -25.65
CA CYS A 79 8.95 -4.57 -26.54
C CYS A 79 8.14 -3.30 -26.20
N PHE A 80 7.39 -3.28 -25.09
CA PHE A 80 6.56 -2.14 -24.67
C PHE A 80 7.20 -1.41 -23.49
N LYS A 81 7.33 -0.09 -23.59
CA LYS A 81 7.68 0.81 -22.48
C LYS A 81 6.45 1.59 -22.07
N ALA A 82 6.13 1.57 -20.78
CA ALA A 82 5.00 2.34 -20.26
C ALA A 82 5.26 3.85 -20.36
N GLY A 83 4.17 4.62 -20.44
CA GLY A 83 4.23 6.08 -20.43
C GLY A 83 4.85 6.63 -19.14
N LEU A 84 5.56 7.74 -19.27
CA LEU A 84 6.06 8.50 -18.13
C LEU A 84 4.88 8.92 -17.24
N GLY A 85 5.05 8.76 -15.94
CA GLY A 85 4.01 9.07 -14.96
C GLY A 85 3.05 7.93 -14.63
N LEU A 86 3.17 6.75 -15.26
CA LEU A 86 2.34 5.60 -14.89
C LEU A 86 2.55 5.23 -13.41
N MET A 87 1.47 5.34 -12.64
CA MET A 87 1.42 4.90 -11.25
C MET A 87 1.20 3.38 -11.16
N PRO A 88 1.78 2.71 -10.15
CA PRO A 88 1.52 1.29 -9.93
C PRO A 88 0.06 1.05 -9.51
N ALA A 89 -0.50 -0.08 -9.94
CA ALA A 89 -1.80 -0.54 -9.44
C ALA A 89 -1.72 -0.91 -7.95
N SER A 90 -0.67 -1.64 -7.58
CA SER A 90 -0.37 -2.08 -6.22
C SER A 90 1.14 -2.24 -6.01
N PHE A 91 1.55 -2.34 -4.75
CA PHE A 91 2.92 -2.70 -4.36
C PHE A 91 2.93 -3.56 -3.09
N LYS A 92 4.03 -4.28 -2.86
CA LYS A 92 4.29 -4.95 -1.59
C LYS A 92 5.73 -4.81 -1.14
N VAL A 93 5.91 -4.90 0.18
CA VAL A 93 7.22 -4.95 0.81
C VAL A 93 7.72 -6.40 0.79
N ILE A 94 8.95 -6.60 0.31
CA ILE A 94 9.60 -7.90 0.34
C ILE A 94 10.66 -7.87 1.44
N HIS A 95 10.40 -8.60 2.52
CA HIS A 95 11.42 -8.86 3.54
C HIS A 95 12.33 -9.97 3.01
N LYS A 96 13.62 -9.69 2.85
CA LYS A 96 14.60 -10.76 2.63
C LYS A 96 14.62 -11.63 3.89
N LYS A 97 14.34 -12.92 3.75
CA LYS A 97 14.69 -13.88 4.80
C LYS A 97 16.21 -13.93 4.86
N GLU A 98 16.77 -13.71 6.05
CA GLU A 98 18.15 -14.11 6.37
C GLU A 98 18.28 -15.63 6.33
#